data_AF-A0A7X9B1W7-F1
#
_entry.id   AF-A0A7X9B1W7-F1
#
_cell.length_a   1.000
_cell.length_b   1.000
_cell.length_c   1.000
_cell.angle_alpha   90.00
_cell.angle_beta   90.00
_cell.angle_gamma   90.00
#
_symmetry.space_group_name_H-M   'P 1'
#
loop_
_entity.id
_entity.type
_entity.pdbx_description
1 polymer ?
#
loop_
_entity_poly.entity_id
_entity_poly.type
_entity_poly.pdbx_seq_one_letter_code
_entity_poly.pdbx_strand_id
1 'polypeptide(L)'
;SRHGISLAGATAYVTNMPCTNCAKALIGAGIVRVVIFSGYHDTLAEMFFKDAKVELLRLPMPDCEIHYDLHQYSSAVPLDDDDSKR
;
A
#
# COMPACT_ATOMS: atom_id res chain seq x y z
N SER A 1 6.93 4.95 15.21
CA SER A 1 6.49 3.53 15.12
C SER A 1 6.18 3.04 16.52
N ARG A 2 4.89 2.83 16.83
CA ARG A 2 4.47 2.38 18.18
C ARG A 2 4.87 0.92 18.47
N HIS A 3 5.19 0.16 17.43
CA HIS A 3 5.50 -1.27 17.48
C HIS A 3 6.96 -1.62 17.12
N GLY A 4 7.85 -0.62 16.95
CA GLY A 4 9.29 -0.87 16.70
C GLY A 4 9.64 -1.51 15.35
N ILE A 5 8.66 -1.78 14.49
CA ILE A 5 8.88 -2.37 13.16
C ILE A 5 9.42 -1.29 12.22
N SER A 6 10.49 -1.65 11.49
CA SER A 6 11.06 -0.79 10.46
C SER A 6 10.20 -0.80 9.20
N LEU A 7 9.97 0.38 8.64
CA LEU A 7 9.30 0.57 7.34
C LEU A 7 10.29 0.97 6.24
N ALA A 8 11.59 0.96 6.54
CA ALA A 8 12.63 1.34 5.60
C ALA A 8 12.65 0.40 4.40
N GLY A 9 12.60 0.96 3.19
CA GLY A 9 12.58 0.19 1.94
C GLY A 9 11.20 -0.33 1.53
N ALA A 10 10.14 -0.06 2.30
CA ALA A 10 8.80 -0.55 1.96
C ALA A 10 8.12 0.27 0.86
N THR A 11 7.08 -0.33 0.27
CA THR A 11 6.16 0.32 -0.68
C THR A 11 4.81 0.57 0.00
N ALA A 12 4.29 1.80 -0.09
CA ALA A 12 2.98 2.16 0.44
C ALA A 12 1.94 2.23 -0.68
N TYR A 13 0.80 1.55 -0.51
CA TYR A 13 -0.35 1.65 -1.41
C TYR A 13 -1.43 2.50 -0.74
N VAL A 14 -1.91 3.53 -1.43
CA VAL A 14 -2.85 4.50 -0.88
C VAL A 14 -3.94 4.81 -1.91
N THR A 15 -5.20 4.81 -1.51
CA THR A 15 -6.32 5.10 -2.43
C THR A 15 -6.26 6.51 -3.01
N ASN A 16 -5.87 7.48 -2.18
CA ASN A 16 -5.86 8.90 -2.54
C ASN A 16 -4.45 9.49 -2.41
N MET A 17 -4.25 10.61 -3.10
CA MET A 17 -3.02 11.39 -2.98
C MET A 17 -2.77 11.78 -1.52
N PRO A 18 -1.62 11.42 -0.91
CA PRO A 18 -1.31 11.84 0.44
C PRO A 18 -1.16 13.36 0.51
N CYS A 19 -1.69 13.98 1.57
CA CYS A 19 -1.45 15.39 1.83
C CYS A 19 0.03 15.64 2.16
N THR A 20 0.45 16.91 2.17
CA THR A 20 1.83 17.32 2.48
C THR A 20 2.39 16.71 3.77
N ASN A 21 1.57 16.62 4.83
CA ASN A 21 2.02 16.07 6.11
C ASN A 21 2.18 14.54 6.05
N CYS A 22 1.25 13.85 5.39
CA CYS A 22 1.35 12.41 5.17
C CYS A 22 2.56 12.06 4.30
N ALA A 23 2.83 12.83 3.24
CA ALA A 23 4.00 12.63 2.39
C ALA A 23 5.32 12.74 3.17
N LYS A 24 5.46 13.78 4.00
CA LYS A 24 6.62 13.94 4.90
C LYS A 24 6.76 12.79 5.89
N ALA A 25 5.64 12.31 6.44
CA ALA A 25 5.65 11.17 7.36
C ALA A 25 6.10 9.87 6.67
N LEU A 26 5.64 9.62 5.43
CA LEU A 26 6.04 8.46 4.63
C LEU A 26 7.53 8.50 4.30
N ILE A 27 8.04 9.66 3.89
CA ILE A 27 9.47 9.88 3.64
C ILE A 27 10.28 9.63 4.93
N GLY A 28 9.86 10.21 6.05
CA GLY A 28 10.52 10.02 7.35
C GLY A 28 10.47 8.59 7.88
N ALA A 29 9.49 7.78 7.44
CA ALA A 29 9.40 6.36 7.74
C ALA A 29 10.35 5.48 6.89
N GLY A 30 11.00 6.06 5.87
CA GLY A 30 11.89 5.33 4.97
C GLY A 30 11.19 4.60 3.83
N ILE A 31 9.95 4.98 3.50
CA ILE A 31 9.23 4.46 2.33
C ILE A 31 9.94 4.91 1.05
N VAL A 32 10.17 3.97 0.13
CA VAL A 32 10.89 4.24 -1.13
C VAL A 32 9.95 4.35 -2.34
N ARG A 33 8.71 3.88 -2.20
CA ARG A 33 7.71 3.89 -3.26
C ARG A 33 6.31 4.09 -2.70
N VAL A 34 5.52 4.95 -3.35
CA VAL A 34 4.13 5.24 -3.02
C VAL A 34 3.30 5.01 -4.28
N VAL A 35 2.28 4.17 -4.16
CA VAL A 35 1.34 3.84 -5.23
C VAL A 35 -0.01 4.47 -4.90
N ILE A 36 -0.55 5.28 -5.81
CA ILE A 36 -1.85 5.91 -5.66
C ILE A 36 -2.86 5.46 -6.72
N PHE A 37 -4.12 5.31 -6.31
CA PHE A 37 -5.21 4.90 -7.19
C PHE A 37 -6.09 6.08 -7.66
N SER A 38 -5.96 7.24 -7.02
CA SER A 38 -6.63 8.47 -7.44
C SER A 38 -5.73 9.68 -7.26
N GLY A 39 -5.80 10.61 -8.21
CA GLY A 39 -5.02 11.86 -8.20
C GLY A 39 -5.75 13.03 -7.52
N TYR A 40 -6.76 12.76 -6.70
CA TYR A 40 -7.57 13.85 -6.15
C TYR A 40 -6.74 14.71 -5.19
N HIS A 41 -6.69 16.01 -5.49
CA HIS A 41 -5.87 17.10 -4.93
C HIS A 41 -4.47 17.29 -5.53
N ASP A 42 -4.28 18.49 -6.11
CA ASP A 42 -2.97 19.11 -6.27
C ASP A 42 -2.39 19.35 -4.88
N THR A 43 -1.28 18.69 -4.58
CA THR A 43 -0.57 18.86 -3.31
C THR A 43 0.92 19.02 -3.59
N LEU A 44 1.64 19.62 -2.64
CA LEU A 44 3.10 19.67 -2.68
C LEU A 44 3.74 18.28 -2.48
N ALA A 45 2.96 17.21 -2.26
CA ALA A 45 3.47 15.88 -1.99
C ALA A 45 4.32 15.34 -3.15
N GLU A 46 3.97 15.63 -4.42
CA GLU A 46 4.78 15.24 -5.57
C GLU A 46 6.18 15.83 -5.52
N MET A 47 6.28 17.10 -5.15
CA MET A 47 7.55 17.79 -4.97
C MET A 47 8.35 17.15 -3.84
N PHE A 48 7.72 16.91 -2.69
CA PHE A 48 8.42 16.25 -1.56
C PHE A 48 8.91 14.84 -1.91
N PHE A 49 8.09 14.03 -2.60
CA PHE A 49 8.51 12.69 -3.02
C PHE A 49 9.65 12.76 -4.04
N LYS A 50 9.57 13.68 -5.00
CA LYS A 50 10.64 13.91 -5.99
C LYS A 50 11.96 14.31 -5.32
N ASP A 51 11.91 15.27 -4.39
CA ASP A 51 13.09 15.76 -3.68
C ASP A 51 13.71 14.66 -2.79
N ALA A 52 12.86 13.83 -2.17
CA ALA A 52 13.27 12.72 -1.33
C ALA A 52 13.63 11.44 -2.11
N LYS A 53 13.55 11.45 -3.46
CA LYS A 53 13.78 10.29 -4.35
C LYS A 53 12.86 9.09 -4.03
N VAL A 54 11.63 9.37 -3.62
CA VAL A 54 10.58 8.37 -3.44
C VAL A 54 9.80 8.24 -4.75
N GLU A 55 9.65 7.03 -5.26
CA GLU A 55 8.90 6.76 -6.48
C GLU A 55 7.40 6.95 -6.23
N LEU A 56 6.75 7.85 -6.98
CA LEU A 56 5.30 8.00 -6.96
C LEU A 56 4.70 7.38 -8.23
N LEU A 57 3.93 6.30 -8.08
CA LEU A 57 3.24 5.62 -9.18
C LEU A 57 1.73 5.80 -9.10
N ARG A 58 1.10 6.08 -10.23
CA ARG A 58 -0.36 6.12 -10.37
C ARG A 58 -0.84 4.85 -11.07
N LEU A 59 -1.73 4.10 -10.42
CA LEU A 59 -2.36 2.90 -10.99
C LEU A 59 -3.87 3.09 -11.08
N PRO A 60 -4.55 2.42 -12.02
CA PRO A 60 -6.01 2.34 -11.99
C PRO A 60 -6.45 1.61 -10.72
N MET A 61 -7.62 2.00 -10.19
CA MET A 61 -8.23 1.30 -9.08
C MET A 61 -8.55 -0.14 -9.50
N PRO A 62 -8.15 -1.17 -8.72
CA PRO A 62 -8.46 -2.56 -9.04
C PRO A 62 -9.95 -2.84 -8.88
N ASP A 63 -10.42 -3.93 -9.48
CA ASP A 63 -11.80 -4.40 -9.34
C ASP A 63 -12.10 -4.76 -7.87
N CYS A 64 -13.33 -4.48 -7.45
CA CYS A 64 -13.80 -4.79 -6.09
C CYS A 64 -14.34 -6.23 -5.96
N GLU A 65 -14.28 -7.02 -7.04
CA GLU A 65 -14.68 -8.42 -7.03
C GLU A 65 -13.54 -9.29 -6.48
N ILE A 66 -13.83 -10.06 -5.43
CA ILE A 66 -12.88 -11.01 -4.88
C ILE A 66 -13.01 -12.31 -5.69
N HIS A 67 -12.06 -12.55 -6.58
CA HIS A 67 -11.95 -13.82 -7.30
C HIS A 67 -11.30 -14.86 -6.38
N TYR A 68 -12.12 -15.73 -5.77
CA TYR A 68 -11.62 -16.83 -4.93
C TYR A 68 -11.22 -18.02 -5.81
N ASP A 69 -9.96 -18.05 -6.24
CA ASP A 69 -9.37 -19.26 -6.85
C ASP A 69 -8.52 -20.02 -5.80
N LEU A 70 -9.11 -21.08 -5.24
CA LEU A 70 -8.47 -21.92 -4.22
C LEU A 70 -7.21 -22.64 -4.73
N HIS A 71 -6.99 -22.71 -6.05
CA HIS A 71 -5.84 -23.39 -6.64
C HIS A 71 -4.73 -22.44 -7.09
N GLN A 72 -5.06 -21.18 -7.44
CA GLN A 72 -4.09 -20.21 -7.93
C GLN A 72 -3.52 -19.28 -6.85
N TYR A 73 -4.24 -19.02 -5.76
CA TYR A 73 -3.76 -18.12 -4.71
C TYR A 73 -3.06 -18.88 -3.59
N SER A 74 -1.75 -18.69 -3.45
CA SER A 74 -0.93 -19.32 -2.40
C SER A 74 -1.35 -18.97 -0.97
N SER A 75 -2.15 -17.91 -0.80
CA SER A 75 -2.71 -17.49 0.49
C SER A 75 -4.08 -18.13 0.80
N ALA A 76 -4.70 -18.81 -0.17
CA ALA A 76 -5.96 -19.52 0.05
C ALA A 76 -5.66 -20.89 0.67
N VAL A 77 -6.21 -21.12 1.86
CA VAL A 77 -6.16 -22.43 2.53
C VAL A 77 -7.54 -23.06 2.34
N PRO A 78 -7.65 -24.24 1.69
CA PRO A 78 -8.90 -24.98 1.65
C PRO A 78 -9.39 -25.25 3.07
N LEU A 79 -10.68 -25.01 3.32
CA LEU A 79 -11.31 -25.48 4.54
C LEU A 79 -11.56 -26.98 4.34
N ASP A 80 -10.74 -27.83 4.95
CA ASP A 80 -10.97 -29.27 4.95
C ASP A 80 -12.15 -29.60 5.89
N ASP A 81 -12.99 -30.56 5.50
CA ASP A 81 -14.23 -30.95 6.22
C ASP A 81 -13.99 -31.53 7.65
N ASP A 82 -12.74 -31.69 8.10
CA ASP A 82 -12.38 -32.23 9.43
C ASP A 82 -12.22 -31.15 10.52
N ASP A 83 -12.61 -29.89 10.26
CA ASP A 83 -12.50 -28.79 11.24
C ASP A 83 -13.56 -28.84 12.36
N SER A 84 -13.91 -30.05 12.82
CA SER A 84 -14.73 -30.31 14.02
C SER A 84 -13.95 -30.12 15.34
N LYS A 85 -12.73 -29.57 15.29
CA LYS A 85 -11.85 -29.32 16.43
C LYS A 85 -11.23 -27.91 16.45
N ARG A 86 -11.98 -26.89 16.08
CA ARG A 86 -11.65 -25.50 16.43
C ARG A 86 -12.65 -24.89 17.41
#